data_AF-A0A8T3NPF7-F1
#
_entry.id   AF-A0A8T3NPF7-F1
#
_cell.length_a   1.000
_cell.length_b   1.000
_cell.length_c   1.000
_cell.angle_alpha   90.00
_cell.angle_beta   90.00
_cell.angle_gamma   90.00
#
_symmetry.space_group_name_H-M   'P 1'
#
loop_
_entity.id
_entity.type
_entity.pdbx_description
1 polymer ?
#
loop_
_entity_poly.entity_id
_entity_poly.type
_entity_poly.pdbx_seq_one_letter_code
_entity_poly.pdbx_strand_id
1 'polypeptide(L)'
;IVHLVARLPRGQVVRLRDVVDRLNADYVDWSFSRPVVAAALIQLQANWMTDYRNASGIVLEEGERGAVVTIEDSTRVDPWIVRQADRIADECRERLRTFALEEGARP
;
A
#
# COMPACT_ATOMS: atom_id res chain seq x y z
N ILE A 1 3.09 -4.30 -1.62
CA ILE A 1 2.77 -3.48 -0.42
C ILE A 1 1.26 -3.39 -0.17
N VAL A 2 0.47 -2.74 -1.03
CA VAL A 2 -1.00 -2.54 -0.80
C VAL A 2 -1.75 -3.84 -0.51
N HIS A 3 -1.39 -4.93 -1.20
CA HIS A 3 -1.97 -6.25 -0.93
C HIS A 3 -1.79 -6.75 0.52
N LEU A 4 -0.65 -6.46 1.16
CA LEU A 4 -0.44 -6.79 2.57
C LEU A 4 -1.23 -5.85 3.48
N VAL A 5 -1.29 -4.55 3.15
CA VAL A 5 -2.07 -3.56 3.90
C VAL A 5 -3.55 -3.97 3.98
N ALA A 6 -4.09 -4.51 2.88
CA ALA A 6 -5.44 -5.06 2.83
C ALA A 6 -5.71 -6.19 3.85
N ARG A 7 -4.67 -6.86 4.37
CA ARG A 7 -4.77 -7.98 5.31
C ARG A 7 -4.43 -7.61 6.76
N LEU A 8 -4.04 -6.36 7.02
CA LEU A 8 -3.76 -5.91 8.39
C LEU A 8 -5.03 -5.95 9.26
N PRO A 9 -4.92 -6.21 10.57
CA PRO A 9 -6.07 -6.12 11.44
C PRO A 9 -6.67 -4.70 11.44
N ARG A 10 -8.00 -4.61 11.42
CA ARG A 10 -8.73 -3.33 11.50
C ARG A 10 -8.82 -2.85 12.95
N GLY A 11 -8.84 -1.53 13.13
CA GLY A 11 -8.91 -0.89 14.45
C GLY A 11 -7.70 -1.16 15.35
N GLN A 12 -6.64 -1.78 14.84
CA GLN A 12 -5.46 -2.14 15.61
C GLN A 12 -4.23 -1.37 15.13
N VAL A 13 -3.42 -0.94 16.11
CA VAL A 13 -2.13 -0.30 15.86
C VAL A 13 -1.11 -1.37 15.48
N VAL A 14 -0.56 -1.27 14.27
CA VAL A 14 0.48 -2.17 13.77
C VAL A 14 1.77 -1.38 13.58
N ARG A 15 2.91 -1.91 14.02
CA ARG A 15 4.19 -1.22 13.83
C ARG A 15 4.62 -1.30 12.38
N LEU A 16 5.09 -0.20 11.82
CA LEU A 16 5.59 -0.17 10.44
C LEU A 16 6.74 -1.15 10.22
N ARG A 17 7.60 -1.34 11.25
CA ARG A 17 8.69 -2.31 11.19
C ARG A 17 8.16 -3.74 10.98
N ASP A 18 7.07 -4.12 11.64
CA ASP A 18 6.54 -5.49 11.60
C ASP A 18 5.90 -5.74 10.21
N VAL A 19 5.31 -4.70 9.60
CA VAL A 19 4.84 -4.73 8.21
C VAL A 19 6.00 -4.93 7.24
N VAL A 20 7.11 -4.21 7.44
CA VAL A 20 8.32 -4.34 6.61
C VAL A 20 8.93 -5.73 6.74
N ASP A 21 9.06 -6.24 7.96
CA ASP A 21 9.60 -7.57 8.23
C ASP A 21 8.73 -8.64 7.57
N ARG A 22 7.39 -8.49 7.66
CA ARG A 22 6.46 -9.40 7.00
C ARG A 22 6.58 -9.37 5.47
N LEU A 23 6.72 -8.18 4.86
CA LEU A 23 6.90 -8.05 3.42
C LEU A 23 8.19 -8.74 2.94
N ASN A 24 9.31 -8.52 3.63
CA ASN A 24 10.58 -9.14 3.26
C ASN A 24 10.57 -10.66 3.51
N ALA A 25 9.80 -11.16 4.48
CA ALA A 25 9.63 -12.59 4.70
C ALA A 25 8.75 -13.26 3.63
N ASP A 26 7.67 -12.60 3.19
CA ASP A 26 6.71 -13.17 2.23
C ASP A 26 7.19 -13.07 0.77
N TYR A 27 8.07 -12.11 0.45
CA TYR A 27 8.50 -11.81 -0.92
C TYR A 27 10.04 -11.73 -1.00
N VAL A 28 10.69 -12.90 -1.02
CA VAL A 28 12.15 -13.03 -0.94
C VAL A 28 12.92 -12.46 -2.15
N ASP A 29 12.27 -12.36 -3.31
CA ASP A 29 12.87 -11.78 -4.52
C ASP A 29 12.90 -10.24 -4.49
N TRP A 30 12.36 -9.62 -3.44
CA TRP A 30 12.18 -8.18 -3.31
C TRP A 30 12.77 -7.68 -1.99
N SER A 31 13.26 -6.43 -1.99
CA SER A 31 13.70 -5.76 -0.77
C SER A 31 12.80 -4.56 -0.46
N PHE A 32 12.19 -4.57 0.72
CA PHE A 32 11.34 -3.49 1.21
C PHE A 32 12.02 -2.75 2.34
N SER A 33 12.24 -1.45 2.17
CA SER A 33 12.75 -0.55 3.21
C SER A 33 11.61 0.19 3.91
N ARG A 34 11.83 0.62 5.15
CA ARG A 34 10.84 1.43 5.91
C ARG A 34 10.39 2.68 5.16
N PRO A 35 11.26 3.50 4.55
CA PRO A 35 10.83 4.68 3.81
C PRO A 35 9.91 4.35 2.62
N VAL A 36 10.17 3.26 1.91
CA VAL A 36 9.33 2.83 0.77
C VAL A 36 7.94 2.41 1.23
N VAL A 37 7.84 1.64 2.32
CA VAL A 37 6.55 1.23 2.88
C VAL A 37 5.80 2.43 3.46
N ALA A 38 6.48 3.35 4.14
CA ALA A 38 5.89 4.60 4.63
C ALA A 38 5.31 5.43 3.48
N ALA A 39 6.08 5.64 2.39
CA ALA A 39 5.62 6.39 1.23
C ALA A 39 4.36 5.78 0.59
N ALA A 40 4.30 4.45 0.49
CA ALA A 40 3.11 3.76 -0.01
C ALA A 40 1.89 3.96 0.91
N LEU A 41 2.07 3.95 2.23
CA LEU A 41 0.99 4.22 3.19
C LEU A 41 0.53 5.67 3.15
N ILE A 42 1.45 6.64 3.00
CA ILE A 42 1.13 8.06 2.82
C ILE A 42 0.31 8.24 1.53
N GLN A 43 0.70 7.59 0.44
CA GLN A 43 -0.07 7.65 -0.80
C GLN A 43 -1.48 7.08 -0.62
N LEU A 44 -1.63 5.98 0.10
CA LEU A 44 -2.95 5.41 0.40
C LEU A 44 -3.80 6.36 1.27
N GLN A 45 -3.21 6.98 2.29
CA GLN A 45 -3.89 8.00 3.09
C GLN A 45 -4.34 9.19 2.23
N ALA A 46 -3.49 9.67 1.32
CA ALA A 46 -3.83 10.75 0.40
C ALA A 46 -5.00 10.37 -0.52
N ASN A 47 -4.96 9.18 -1.11
CA ASN A 47 -6.06 8.69 -1.97
C ASN A 47 -7.38 8.60 -1.18
N TRP A 48 -7.32 8.15 0.07
CA TRP A 48 -8.49 8.08 0.94
C TRP A 48 -9.08 9.46 1.22
N MET A 49 -8.23 10.45 1.53
CA MET A 49 -8.66 11.84 1.72
C MET A 49 -9.29 12.42 0.46
N THR A 50 -8.79 12.08 -0.73
CA THR A 50 -9.41 12.51 -1.99
C THR A 50 -10.81 11.91 -2.15
N ASP A 51 -11.00 10.63 -1.85
CA ASP A 51 -12.27 9.92 -2.08
C ASP A 51 -13.33 10.23 -1.02
N TYR A 52 -12.94 10.38 0.26
CA TYR A 52 -13.86 10.50 1.40
C TYR A 52 -13.73 11.79 2.22
N ARG A 53 -12.80 12.69 1.86
CA ARG A 53 -12.58 14.00 2.52
C ARG A 53 -12.33 13.93 4.03
N ASN A 54 -11.73 12.84 4.50
CA ASN A 54 -11.26 12.68 5.87
C ASN A 54 -9.98 11.81 5.86
N ALA A 55 -9.24 11.81 6.97
CA ALA A 55 -7.99 11.06 7.09
C ALA A 55 -8.10 9.75 7.89
N SER A 56 -9.31 9.37 8.35
CA SER A 56 -9.48 8.29 9.33
C SER A 56 -9.21 6.89 8.78
N GLY A 57 -9.33 6.69 7.47
CA GLY A 57 -9.28 5.36 6.84
C GLY A 57 -7.96 4.63 7.03
N ILE A 58 -6.85 5.31 6.76
CA ILE A 58 -5.49 4.77 6.89
C ILE A 58 -4.64 5.85 7.53
N VAL A 59 -4.18 5.59 8.75
CA VAL A 59 -3.47 6.56 9.57
C VAL A 59 -2.05 6.06 9.82
N LEU A 60 -1.07 6.85 9.38
CA LEU A 60 0.35 6.65 9.67
C LEU A 60 0.78 7.71 10.68
N GLU A 61 1.29 7.30 11.83
CA GLU A 61 1.66 8.17 12.94
C GLU A 61 2.99 7.74 13.56
N GLU A 62 3.67 8.64 14.27
CA GLU A 62 4.83 8.30 15.08
C GLU A 62 4.38 7.74 16.44
N GLY A 63 4.78 6.51 16.76
CA GLY A 63 4.56 5.89 18.06
C GLY A 63 5.81 5.89 18.95
N GLU A 64 5.68 5.43 20.20
CA GLU A 64 6.79 5.39 21.18
C GLU A 64 8.04 4.63 20.70
N ARG A 65 7.85 3.67 19.78
CA ARG A 65 8.93 2.82 19.26
C ARG A 65 9.06 2.93 17.73
N GLY A 66 8.70 4.09 17.20
CA GLY A 66 8.71 4.43 15.77
C GLY A 66 7.34 4.37 15.12
N ALA A 67 7.31 4.65 13.82
CA ALA A 67 6.09 4.74 13.03
C ALA A 67 5.16 3.52 13.17
N VAL A 68 3.87 3.81 13.28
CA VAL A 68 2.76 2.85 13.37
C VAL A 68 1.70 3.18 12.33
N VAL A 69 0.99 2.15 11.89
CA VAL A 69 -0.15 2.26 10.99
C VAL A 69 -1.39 1.69 11.65
N THR A 70 -2.50 2.42 11.54
CA THR A 70 -3.83 1.98 11.94
C THR A 70 -4.75 2.03 10.73
N ILE A 71 -5.49 0.95 10.52
CA ILE A 71 -6.51 0.86 9.48
C ILE A 71 -7.87 0.99 10.17
N GLU A 72 -8.73 1.89 9.69
CA GLU A 72 -10.06 2.11 10.26
C GLU A 72 -10.87 0.82 10.27
N ASP A 73 -11.59 0.57 11.38
CA ASP A 73 -12.57 -0.50 11.45
C ASP A 73 -13.90 -0.01 10.89
N SER A 74 -13.99 0.00 9.57
CA SER A 74 -15.23 0.33 8.88
C SER A 74 -15.45 -0.50 7.62
N THR A 75 -16.73 -0.71 7.31
CA THR A 75 -17.18 -1.47 6.14
C THR A 75 -16.79 -0.85 4.79
N ARG A 76 -16.28 0.39 4.80
CA ARG A 76 -15.87 1.12 3.59
C ARG A 76 -14.42 0.84 3.22
N VAL A 77 -13.56 0.62 4.21
CA VAL A 77 -12.12 0.47 3.99
C VAL A 77 -11.79 -0.77 3.18
N ASP A 78 -12.37 -1.92 3.52
CA ASP A 78 -12.09 -3.19 2.84
C ASP A 78 -12.31 -3.13 1.32
N PRO A 79 -13.52 -2.80 0.83
CA PRO A 79 -13.75 -2.73 -0.60
C PRO A 79 -12.96 -1.58 -1.25
N TRP A 80 -12.62 -0.53 -0.51
CA TRP A 80 -11.82 0.57 -1.03
C TRP A 80 -10.35 0.19 -1.25
N ILE A 81 -9.69 -0.46 -0.27
CA ILE A 81 -8.28 -0.88 -0.39
C ILE A 81 -8.12 -1.89 -1.54
N VAL A 82 -9.07 -2.82 -1.69
CA VAL A 82 -9.05 -3.78 -2.81
C VAL A 82 -9.08 -3.04 -4.15
N ARG A 83 -9.96 -2.05 -4.32
CA ARG A 83 -9.98 -1.24 -5.55
C ARG A 83 -8.68 -0.46 -5.80
N GLN A 84 -7.98 0.00 -4.76
CA GLN A 84 -6.66 0.62 -4.93
C GLN A 84 -5.62 -0.39 -5.42
N ALA A 85 -5.64 -1.61 -4.89
CA ALA A 85 -4.74 -2.67 -5.34
C ALA A 85 -4.99 -3.03 -6.81
N ASP A 86 -6.26 -3.16 -7.21
CA ASP A 86 -6.65 -3.44 -8.59
C ASP A 86 -6.21 -2.34 -9.54
N ARG A 87 -6.45 -1.07 -9.18
CA ARG A 87 -6.03 0.10 -9.97
C ARG A 87 -4.51 0.13 -10.22
N ILE A 88 -3.72 -0.09 -9.17
CA ILE A 88 -2.25 -0.14 -9.30
C ILE A 88 -1.82 -1.31 -10.18
N ALA A 89 -2.47 -2.47 -10.04
CA ALA A 89 -2.17 -3.63 -10.88
C ALA A 89 -2.50 -3.38 -12.36
N ASP A 90 -3.61 -2.69 -12.65
CA ASP A 90 -3.98 -2.27 -14.01
C ASP A 90 -2.96 -1.29 -14.59
N GLU A 91 -2.55 -0.27 -13.83
CA GLU A 91 -1.52 0.68 -14.26
C GLU A 91 -0.18 -0.02 -14.55
N CYS A 92 0.22 -0.98 -13.71
CA CYS A 92 1.40 -1.78 -13.96
C CYS A 92 1.28 -2.62 -15.24
N ARG A 93 0.13 -3.27 -15.46
CA ARG A 93 -0.13 -4.05 -16.68
C ARG A 93 -0.08 -3.18 -17.92
N GLU A 94 -0.66 -1.98 -17.86
CA GLU A 94 -0.63 -1.01 -18.95
C GLU A 94 0.80 -0.66 -19.33
N ARG A 95 1.61 -0.25 -18.33
CA ARG A 95 3.01 0.12 -18.54
C ARG A 95 3.84 -1.02 -19.13
N LEU A 96 3.64 -2.25 -18.65
CA LEU A 96 4.33 -3.43 -19.19
C LEU A 96 3.94 -3.69 -20.65
N ARG A 97 2.66 -3.49 -21.00
CA ARG A 97 2.20 -3.66 -22.38
C ARG A 97 2.78 -2.60 -23.31
N THR A 98 2.78 -1.33 -22.89
CA THR A 98 3.42 -0.23 -23.63
C THR A 98 4.89 -0.53 -23.87
N PHE A 99 5.61 -0.92 -22.82
CA PHE A 99 7.02 -1.31 -22.91
C PHE A 99 7.25 -2.46 -23.91
N ALA A 100 6.44 -3.53 -23.85
CA ALA A 100 6.58 -4.67 -24.75
C ALA A 100 6.34 -4.29 -26.23
N LEU A 101 5.42 -3.36 -26.49
CA LEU A 101 5.16 -2.85 -27.85
C LEU A 101 6.28 -1.93 -28.34
N GLU A 102 6.82 -1.07 -27.48
CA GLU A 102 7.86 -0.09 -27.84
C GLU A 102 9.26 -0.72 -27.98
N GLU A 103 9.63 -1.65 -27.10
CA GLU A 103 10.91 -2.37 -27.20
C GLU A 103 10.87 -3.50 -28.24
N GLY A 104 9.72 -4.16 -28.43
CA GLY A 104 9.52 -5.11 -29.52
C GLY A 104 9.52 -4.46 -30.92
N ALA A 105 9.47 -3.12 -30.99
CA ALA A 105 9.51 -2.34 -32.22
C ALA A 105 10.90 -1.76 -32.57
N ARG A 106 11.95 -2.05 -31.78
CA ARG A 106 13.34 -1.77 -32.19
C ARG A 106 13.90 -2.96 -33.00
N PRO A 107 14.26 -2.79 -34.29
CA PRO A 107 15.00 -3.79 -35.04
C PRO A 107 16.45 -3.96 -34.54
#